data_AF-A0A7X9XTG9-F1
#
_entry.id   AF-A0A7X9XTG9-F1
#
_cell.length_a   1.000
_cell.length_b   1.000
_cell.length_c   1.000
_cell.angle_alpha   90.00
_cell.angle_beta   90.00
_cell.angle_gamma   90.00
#
_symmetry.space_group_name_H-M   'P 1'
#
loop_
_entity.id
_entity.type
_entity.pdbx_description
1 polymer ?
#
loop_
_entity_poly.entity_id
_entity_poly.type
_entity_poly.pdbx_seq_one_letter_code
_entity_poly.pdbx_strand_id
1 'polypeptide(L)'
;MRRGYWFIPKHIFGRPSDEWTVTGPQLPARIMQLGAQAILRLYFGDLRKLGLPKPDHRIFETHPLLNDQLIHHLRHGDISIRGDVSLFDGHDVVFADGSRGSYDLVLACTGFHHAVPYAGELFGGSDGNAMERLYLGFAHRQRPGLWAPGLIETNSGAFGAIGQQARLIAAVLASKSGKAGAGDRADLFARRLRDNDVDLTGGLKMDRSERHRGYVDSHALHAALADELEVLGLDARRDRLGGLAG
;
A
#
# COMPACT_ATOMS: atom_id res chain seq x y z
N MET A 1 -6.66 11.86 -17.21
CA MET A 1 -6.70 11.59 -15.75
C MET A 1 -8.10 11.84 -15.23
N ARG A 2 -8.69 10.85 -14.54
CA ARG A 2 -10.05 10.94 -13.94
C ARG A 2 -10.09 11.69 -12.61
N ARG A 3 -9.02 11.59 -11.82
CA ARG A 3 -8.89 12.20 -10.48
C ARG A 3 -7.47 12.71 -10.25
N GLY A 4 -7.33 13.65 -9.31
CA GLY A 4 -6.03 14.16 -8.86
C GLY A 4 -5.36 13.25 -7.84
N TYR A 5 -4.03 13.28 -7.78
CA TYR A 5 -3.22 12.56 -6.80
C TYR A 5 -2.21 13.49 -6.15
N TRP A 6 -1.77 13.14 -4.94
CA TRP A 6 -0.65 13.78 -4.28
C TRP A 6 0.67 13.28 -4.87
N PHE A 7 1.54 14.23 -5.22
CA PHE A 7 2.90 13.97 -5.67
C PHE A 7 3.87 14.21 -4.52
N ILE A 8 4.75 13.26 -4.27
CA ILE A 8 5.79 13.35 -3.25
C ILE A 8 7.14 13.29 -3.97
N PRO A 9 8.04 14.25 -3.77
CA PRO A 9 9.39 14.16 -4.33
C PRO A 9 10.15 13.02 -3.64
N LYS A 10 11.08 12.37 -4.33
CA LYS A 10 11.89 11.30 -3.73
C LYS A 10 12.80 11.83 -2.63
N HIS A 11 13.18 13.11 -2.71
CA HIS A 11 14.01 13.77 -1.72
C HIS A 11 13.37 15.05 -1.23
N ILE A 12 13.28 15.18 0.10
CA ILE A 12 12.83 16.39 0.78
C ILE A 12 13.99 16.87 1.66
N PHE A 13 14.47 18.10 1.42
CA PHE A 13 15.62 18.69 2.11
C PHE A 13 16.89 17.81 2.09
N GLY A 14 17.16 17.13 0.97
CA GLY A 14 18.36 16.30 0.79
C GLY A 14 18.30 14.93 1.46
N ARG A 15 17.16 14.55 2.03
CA ARG A 15 16.90 13.21 2.59
C ARG A 15 15.81 12.48 1.81
N PRO A 16 15.87 11.14 1.70
CA PRO A 16 14.78 10.33 1.18
C PRO A 16 13.44 10.67 1.85
N SER A 17 12.35 10.77 1.07
CA SER A 17 11.04 11.20 1.59
C SER A 17 10.35 10.18 2.49
N ASP A 18 10.68 8.91 2.34
CA ASP A 18 10.30 7.81 3.21
C ASP A 18 10.92 7.93 4.62
N GLU A 19 12.19 8.34 4.74
CA GLU A 19 12.83 8.57 6.05
C GLU A 19 12.07 9.58 6.92
N TRP A 20 11.45 10.61 6.31
CA TRP A 20 10.63 11.58 7.03
C TRP A 20 9.38 10.97 7.65
N THR A 21 8.85 9.91 7.02
CA THR A 21 7.70 9.15 7.54
C THR A 21 8.12 8.26 8.71
N VAL A 22 9.35 7.71 8.65
CA VAL A 22 9.89 6.80 9.69
C VAL A 22 10.40 7.55 10.93
N THR A 23 11.10 8.67 10.73
CA THR A 23 11.77 9.44 11.79
C THR A 23 10.93 10.60 12.34
N GLY A 24 9.78 10.87 11.72
CA GLY A 24 8.89 11.96 12.10
C GLY A 24 8.23 11.76 13.47
N PRO A 25 7.77 12.85 14.13
CA PRO A 25 7.03 12.74 15.38
C PRO A 25 5.70 12.00 15.15
N GLN A 26 5.35 11.08 16.06
CA GLN A 26 4.08 10.36 16.04
C GLN A 26 2.93 11.31 16.42
N LEU A 27 2.40 12.02 15.43
CA LEU A 27 1.28 12.94 15.58
C LEU A 27 -0.02 12.28 15.10
N PRO A 28 -1.19 12.71 15.59
CA PRO A 28 -2.47 12.29 15.04
C PRO A 28 -2.51 12.47 13.51
N ALA A 29 -3.03 11.48 12.79
CA ALA A 29 -3.00 11.43 11.33
C ALA A 29 -3.45 12.75 10.66
N ARG A 30 -4.50 13.40 11.18
CA ARG A 30 -5.00 14.68 10.63
C ARG A 30 -3.96 15.80 10.67
N ILE A 31 -3.16 15.89 11.71
CA ILE A 31 -2.14 16.93 11.87
C ILE A 31 -1.00 16.66 10.89
N MET A 32 -0.54 15.40 10.79
CA MET A 32 0.47 15.00 9.80
C MET A 32 0.00 15.29 8.38
N GLN A 33 -1.25 14.94 8.06
CA GLN A 33 -1.84 15.18 6.75
C GLN A 33 -1.88 16.67 6.37
N LEU A 34 -2.24 17.54 7.31
CA LEU A 34 -2.26 18.99 7.07
C LEU A 34 -0.85 19.55 6.88
N GLY A 35 0.10 19.14 7.73
CA GLY A 35 1.50 19.56 7.61
C GLY A 35 2.13 19.12 6.29
N ALA A 36 1.97 17.85 5.92
CA ALA A 36 2.51 17.32 4.68
C ALA A 36 1.88 17.99 3.44
N GLN A 37 0.57 18.25 3.44
CA GLN A 37 -0.08 19.02 2.36
C GLN A 37 0.48 20.44 2.23
N ALA A 38 0.76 21.12 3.36
CA ALA A 38 1.34 22.44 3.34
C ALA A 38 2.77 22.43 2.77
N ILE A 39 3.59 21.46 3.19
CA ILE A 39 4.97 21.28 2.67
C ILE A 39 4.94 21.02 1.17
N LEU A 40 4.08 20.12 0.69
CA LEU A 40 3.97 19.83 -0.74
C LEU A 40 3.48 21.03 -1.55
N ARG A 41 2.55 21.83 -1.02
CA ARG A 41 2.13 23.09 -1.66
C ARG A 41 3.25 24.11 -1.70
N LEU A 42 4.09 24.19 -0.67
CA LEU A 42 5.26 25.06 -0.66
C LEU A 42 6.31 24.59 -1.68
N TYR A 43 6.51 23.27 -1.79
CA TYR A 43 7.51 22.67 -2.67
C TYR A 43 7.13 22.75 -4.16
N PHE A 44 5.90 22.37 -4.50
CA PHE A 44 5.44 22.31 -5.89
C PHE A 44 4.63 23.52 -6.34
N GLY A 45 4.06 24.29 -5.41
CA GLY A 45 3.06 25.30 -5.71
C GLY A 45 1.67 24.69 -5.97
N ASP A 46 0.84 25.45 -6.68
CA ASP A 46 -0.48 24.97 -7.11
C ASP A 46 -0.37 24.16 -8.40
N LEU A 47 -0.32 22.84 -8.26
CA LEU A 47 -0.23 21.89 -9.38
C LEU A 47 -1.42 21.98 -10.36
N ARG A 48 -2.54 22.58 -9.98
CA ARG A 48 -3.69 22.79 -10.90
C ARG A 48 -3.33 23.72 -12.04
N LYS A 49 -2.36 24.62 -11.84
CA LYS A 49 -1.84 25.49 -12.90
C LYS A 49 -1.10 24.71 -13.99
N LEU A 50 -0.72 23.46 -13.72
CA LEU A 50 -0.10 22.52 -14.68
C LEU A 50 -1.13 21.56 -15.30
N GLY A 51 -2.42 21.83 -15.14
CA GLY A 51 -3.51 21.00 -15.68
C GLY A 51 -3.84 19.75 -14.85
N LEU A 52 -3.16 19.53 -13.72
CA LEU A 52 -3.48 18.42 -12.82
C LEU A 52 -4.82 18.66 -12.09
N PRO A 53 -5.75 17.69 -12.08
CA PRO A 53 -6.98 17.80 -11.30
C PRO A 53 -6.67 17.89 -9.80
N LYS A 54 -7.55 18.57 -9.05
CA LYS A 54 -7.43 18.65 -7.59
C LYS A 54 -7.64 17.25 -6.98
N PRO A 55 -6.77 16.79 -6.06
CA PRO A 55 -7.04 15.56 -5.31
C PRO A 55 -8.35 15.66 -4.51
N ASP A 56 -9.11 14.59 -4.52
CA ASP A 56 -10.39 14.40 -3.81
C ASP A 56 -10.22 13.72 -2.43
N HIS A 57 -8.98 13.41 -2.06
CA HIS A 57 -8.59 12.72 -0.83
C HIS A 57 -7.44 13.47 -0.14
N ARG A 58 -7.19 13.16 1.14
CA ARG A 58 -6.04 13.69 1.88
C ARG A 58 -4.81 12.85 1.59
N ILE A 59 -3.63 13.43 1.82
CA ILE A 59 -2.37 12.69 1.72
C ILE A 59 -2.39 11.44 2.60
N PHE A 60 -1.82 10.34 2.09
CA PHE A 60 -1.80 9.01 2.71
C PHE A 60 -3.13 8.24 2.78
N GLU A 61 -4.28 8.82 2.40
CA GLU A 61 -5.55 8.07 2.25
C GLU A 61 -5.56 7.18 0.99
N THR A 62 -4.67 7.49 0.05
CA THR A 62 -4.33 6.68 -1.13
C THR A 62 -2.81 6.63 -1.27
N HIS A 63 -2.29 5.64 -2.00
CA HIS A 63 -0.86 5.60 -2.30
C HIS A 63 -0.44 6.86 -3.10
N PRO A 64 0.45 7.71 -2.57
CA PRO A 64 0.91 8.89 -3.28
C PRO A 64 1.81 8.51 -4.46
N LEU A 65 1.97 9.43 -5.41
CA LEU A 65 2.86 9.25 -6.55
C LEU A 65 4.25 9.80 -6.20
N LEU A 66 5.24 8.92 -6.12
CA LEU A 66 6.64 9.32 -5.91
C LEU A 66 7.31 9.57 -7.26
N ASN A 67 7.54 10.84 -7.60
CA ASN A 67 8.15 11.21 -8.89
C ASN A 67 8.76 12.61 -8.86
N ASP A 68 10.02 12.74 -9.29
CA ASP A 68 10.72 14.04 -9.38
C ASP A 68 10.65 14.68 -10.78
N GLN A 69 10.44 13.88 -11.82
CA GLN A 69 10.58 14.29 -13.23
C GLN A 69 9.25 14.74 -13.85
N LEU A 70 8.12 14.18 -13.42
CA LEU A 70 6.82 14.51 -14.02
C LEU A 70 6.51 16.00 -13.88
N ILE A 71 6.70 16.56 -12.68
CA ILE A 71 6.43 17.98 -12.45
C ILE A 71 7.42 18.85 -13.23
N HIS A 72 8.66 18.40 -13.38
CA HIS A 72 9.66 19.08 -14.21
C HIS A 72 9.20 19.14 -15.68
N HIS A 73 8.82 18.01 -16.28
CA HIS A 73 8.36 17.96 -17.68
C HIS A 73 7.02 18.67 -17.91
N LEU A 74 6.10 18.64 -16.94
CA LEU A 74 4.86 19.43 -16.98
C LEU A 74 5.14 20.93 -17.03
N ARG A 75 6.16 21.41 -16.28
CA ARG A 75 6.54 22.83 -16.27
C ARG A 75 7.21 23.27 -17.57
N HIS A 76 7.90 22.36 -18.27
CA HIS A 76 8.54 22.64 -19.57
C HIS A 76 7.59 22.47 -20.75
N GLY A 77 6.44 21.82 -20.55
CA GLY A 77 5.47 21.55 -21.61
C GLY A 77 5.73 20.28 -22.41
N ASP A 78 6.76 19.50 -22.05
CA ASP A 78 7.06 18.20 -22.68
C ASP A 78 5.94 17.17 -22.45
N ILE A 79 5.23 17.32 -21.32
CA ILE A 79 4.07 16.50 -20.96
C ILE A 79 2.88 17.43 -20.76
N SER A 80 1.70 16.99 -21.23
CA SER A 80 0.43 17.67 -21.01
C SER A 80 -0.58 16.72 -20.38
N ILE A 81 -1.34 17.21 -19.40
CA ILE A 81 -2.43 16.44 -18.79
C ILE A 81 -3.67 16.51 -19.69
N ARG A 82 -4.25 15.35 -19.97
CA ARG A 82 -5.57 15.22 -20.62
C ARG A 82 -6.60 14.65 -19.66
N GLY A 83 -7.88 14.84 -19.97
CA GLY A 83 -9.02 14.27 -19.25
C GLY A 83 -9.09 12.74 -19.35
N ASP A 84 -10.22 12.17 -19.00
CA ASP A 84 -10.45 10.75 -19.25
C ASP A 84 -10.61 10.48 -20.75
N VAL A 85 -10.26 9.28 -21.22
CA VAL A 85 -10.51 8.87 -22.60
C VAL A 85 -11.97 8.44 -22.71
N SER A 86 -12.69 9.00 -23.68
CA SER A 86 -14.07 8.62 -24.00
C SER A 86 -14.11 7.49 -25.02
N LEU A 87 -13.41 7.65 -26.15
CA LEU A 87 -13.30 6.62 -27.19
C LEU A 87 -12.04 6.80 -28.05
N PHE A 88 -11.72 5.73 -28.79
CA PHE A 88 -10.73 5.74 -29.86
C PHE A 88 -11.46 5.83 -31.20
N ASP A 89 -11.07 6.78 -32.04
CA ASP A 89 -11.63 7.05 -33.37
C ASP A 89 -10.51 6.98 -34.41
N GLY A 90 -10.26 5.77 -34.91
CA GLY A 90 -9.10 5.52 -35.78
C GLY A 90 -7.77 5.79 -35.05
N HIS A 91 -7.02 6.77 -35.55
CA HIS A 91 -5.74 7.22 -34.96
C HIS A 91 -5.91 8.32 -33.89
N ASP A 92 -7.15 8.74 -33.66
CA ASP A 92 -7.48 9.82 -32.76
C ASP A 92 -8.06 9.31 -31.45
N VAL A 93 -7.76 10.03 -30.38
CA VAL A 93 -8.32 9.81 -29.05
C VAL A 93 -9.26 10.96 -28.75
N VAL A 94 -10.51 10.63 -28.44
CA VAL A 94 -11.52 11.60 -27.98
C VAL A 94 -11.56 11.55 -26.45
N PHE A 95 -11.41 12.71 -25.83
CA PHE A 95 -11.43 12.85 -24.37
C PHE A 95 -12.85 13.20 -23.87
N ALA A 96 -13.09 12.98 -22.58
CA ALA A 96 -14.39 13.21 -21.95
C ALA A 96 -14.88 14.68 -22.00
N ASP A 97 -13.99 15.64 -22.24
CA ASP A 97 -14.33 17.04 -22.46
C ASP A 97 -14.67 17.37 -23.93
N GLY A 98 -14.69 16.36 -24.80
CA GLY A 98 -14.92 16.49 -26.24
C GLY A 98 -13.68 16.89 -27.04
N SER A 99 -12.55 17.17 -26.40
CA SER A 99 -11.30 17.45 -27.11
C SER A 99 -10.75 16.20 -27.81
N ARG A 100 -9.95 16.40 -28.85
CA ARG A 100 -9.41 15.33 -29.69
C ARG A 100 -7.91 15.51 -29.91
N GLY A 101 -7.17 14.42 -30.02
CA GLY A 101 -5.76 14.43 -30.40
C GLY A 101 -5.34 13.15 -31.10
N SER A 102 -4.39 13.25 -32.03
CA SER A 102 -3.80 12.11 -32.75
C SER A 102 -2.57 11.59 -31.99
N TYR A 103 -2.44 10.27 -31.90
CA TYR A 103 -1.36 9.62 -31.15
C TYR A 103 -0.82 8.40 -31.89
N ASP A 104 0.50 8.27 -31.97
CA ASP A 104 1.17 7.12 -32.61
C ASP A 104 1.19 5.88 -31.71
N LEU A 105 1.13 6.07 -30.38
CA LEU A 105 1.22 5.02 -29.38
C LEU A 105 0.33 5.33 -28.17
N VAL A 106 -0.39 4.30 -27.71
CA VAL A 106 -1.14 4.33 -26.46
C VAL A 106 -0.55 3.29 -25.52
N LEU A 107 -0.05 3.72 -24.37
CA LEU A 107 0.46 2.84 -23.32
C LEU A 107 -0.52 2.78 -22.15
N ALA A 108 -1.08 1.60 -21.89
CA ALA A 108 -2.00 1.37 -20.79
C ALA A 108 -1.26 1.16 -19.46
N CYS A 109 -1.10 2.23 -18.68
CA CYS A 109 -0.52 2.20 -17.34
C CYS A 109 -1.61 2.10 -16.25
N THR A 110 -2.59 1.22 -16.41
CA THR A 110 -3.81 1.15 -15.57
C THR A 110 -3.70 0.26 -14.33
N GLY A 111 -2.52 -0.27 -14.03
CA GLY A 111 -2.27 -1.15 -12.88
C GLY A 111 -2.53 -2.63 -13.19
N PHE A 112 -2.64 -3.43 -12.13
CA PHE A 112 -2.79 -4.89 -12.20
C PHE A 112 -3.92 -5.36 -11.27
N HIS A 113 -4.43 -6.56 -11.53
CA HIS A 113 -5.29 -7.28 -10.60
C HIS A 113 -4.51 -8.42 -9.95
N HIS A 114 -4.79 -8.70 -8.68
CA HIS A 114 -4.24 -9.89 -8.03
C HIS A 114 -4.90 -11.14 -8.59
N ALA A 115 -4.09 -12.10 -9.04
CA ALA A 115 -4.56 -13.38 -9.51
C ALA A 115 -3.64 -14.51 -9.02
N VAL A 116 -4.23 -15.58 -8.50
CA VAL A 116 -3.52 -16.82 -8.14
C VAL A 116 -4.22 -17.97 -8.90
N PRO A 117 -3.95 -18.16 -10.21
CA PRO A 117 -4.78 -19.01 -11.07
C PRO A 117 -4.95 -20.45 -10.59
N TYR A 118 -3.94 -21.01 -9.94
CA TYR A 118 -3.94 -22.38 -9.41
C TYR A 118 -4.63 -22.53 -8.05
N ALA A 119 -4.95 -21.42 -7.37
CA ALA A 119 -5.52 -21.43 -6.02
C ALA A 119 -6.56 -20.32 -5.80
N GLY A 120 -7.12 -19.77 -6.88
CA GLY A 120 -7.99 -18.58 -6.80
C GLY A 120 -9.19 -18.81 -5.89
N GLU A 121 -9.84 -19.97 -6.01
CA GLU A 121 -10.98 -20.37 -5.16
C GLU A 121 -10.62 -20.42 -3.65
N LEU A 122 -9.37 -20.73 -3.31
CA LEU A 122 -8.89 -20.73 -1.93
C LEU A 122 -8.79 -19.32 -1.35
N PHE A 123 -8.75 -18.29 -2.19
CA PHE A 123 -8.67 -16.89 -1.83
C PHE A 123 -9.88 -16.09 -2.36
N GLY A 124 -11.06 -16.68 -2.45
CA GLY A 124 -12.30 -15.96 -2.82
C GLY A 124 -12.67 -16.01 -4.31
N GLY A 125 -11.81 -16.55 -5.17
CA GLY A 125 -12.10 -16.70 -6.60
C GLY A 125 -12.00 -15.38 -7.36
N SER A 126 -12.89 -15.17 -8.33
CA SER A 126 -12.92 -13.97 -9.19
C SER A 126 -13.56 -12.75 -8.53
N ASP A 127 -13.97 -12.83 -7.26
CA ASP A 127 -14.61 -11.71 -6.53
C ASP A 127 -13.60 -10.62 -6.10
N GLY A 128 -12.30 -10.91 -6.20
CA GLY A 128 -11.22 -9.98 -5.89
C GLY A 128 -11.10 -9.67 -4.39
N ASN A 129 -11.64 -10.52 -3.51
CA ASN A 129 -11.65 -10.32 -2.05
C ASN A 129 -10.62 -11.20 -1.31
N ALA A 130 -9.62 -11.71 -2.03
CA ALA A 130 -8.53 -12.53 -1.50
C ALA A 130 -7.87 -11.93 -0.25
N MET A 131 -7.66 -10.63 -0.25
CA MET A 131 -6.92 -9.92 0.80
C MET A 131 -7.76 -9.67 2.05
N GLU A 132 -9.08 -9.51 1.94
CA GLU A 132 -9.97 -9.21 3.08
C GLU A 132 -10.13 -10.39 4.04
N ARG A 133 -9.83 -11.61 3.58
CA ARG A 133 -9.94 -12.85 4.37
C ARG A 133 -8.65 -13.19 5.11
N LEU A 134 -7.59 -12.40 4.92
CA LEU A 134 -6.27 -12.65 5.48
C LEU A 134 -6.06 -11.85 6.76
N TYR A 135 -5.89 -12.58 7.86
CA TYR A 135 -5.41 -12.00 9.10
C TYR A 135 -3.99 -11.46 8.89
N LEU A 136 -3.79 -10.20 9.27
CA LEU A 136 -2.56 -9.44 9.07
C LEU A 136 -2.05 -9.49 7.61
N GLY A 137 -2.97 -9.64 6.66
CA GLY A 137 -2.67 -9.63 5.23
C GLY A 137 -1.91 -10.86 4.72
N PHE A 138 -1.76 -11.94 5.51
CA PHE A 138 -1.09 -13.16 5.02
C PHE A 138 -1.73 -14.47 5.46
N ALA A 139 -2.45 -14.55 6.58
CA ALA A 139 -2.93 -15.83 7.11
C ALA A 139 -4.43 -16.04 6.89
N HIS A 140 -4.82 -17.13 6.22
CA HIS A 140 -6.22 -17.38 5.88
C HIS A 140 -7.05 -17.78 7.12
N ARG A 141 -8.02 -16.94 7.52
CA ARG A 141 -8.81 -17.15 8.76
C ARG A 141 -9.58 -18.46 8.79
N GLN A 142 -10.20 -18.86 7.68
CA GLN A 142 -11.05 -20.07 7.63
C GLN A 142 -10.27 -21.35 7.25
N ARG A 143 -8.98 -21.25 6.90
CA ARG A 143 -8.18 -22.37 6.39
C ARG A 143 -6.80 -22.36 7.06
N PRO A 144 -6.70 -22.84 8.32
CA PRO A 144 -5.44 -22.82 9.05
C PRO A 144 -4.32 -23.56 8.31
N GLY A 145 -3.17 -22.90 8.13
CA GLY A 145 -2.04 -23.43 7.37
C GLY A 145 -1.99 -22.99 5.91
N LEU A 146 -3.00 -22.25 5.42
CA LEU A 146 -2.93 -21.53 4.16
C LEU A 146 -2.43 -20.09 4.42
N TRP A 147 -1.33 -19.74 3.77
CA TRP A 147 -0.70 -18.42 3.88
C TRP A 147 -0.39 -17.83 2.51
N ALA A 148 -0.46 -16.50 2.42
CA ALA A 148 -0.13 -15.70 1.24
C ALA A 148 0.75 -14.50 1.66
N PRO A 149 2.02 -14.73 2.05
CA PRO A 149 2.91 -13.65 2.43
C PRO A 149 3.12 -12.69 1.26
N GLY A 150 3.07 -11.39 1.54
CA GLY A 150 3.23 -10.34 0.53
C GLY A 150 1.99 -10.04 -0.32
N LEU A 151 0.85 -10.70 -0.07
CA LEU A 151 -0.44 -10.31 -0.68
C LEU A 151 -1.04 -9.11 0.09
N ILE A 152 -0.26 -8.02 0.18
CA ILE A 152 -0.58 -6.77 0.86
C ILE A 152 -0.08 -5.59 0.02
N GLU A 153 -0.78 -4.46 0.12
CA GLU A 153 -0.24 -3.16 -0.29
C GLU A 153 -0.11 -2.28 0.94
N THR A 154 1.00 -1.56 1.07
CA THR A 154 1.22 -0.66 2.22
C THR A 154 1.69 0.71 1.74
N ASN A 155 1.68 1.69 2.64
CA ASN A 155 2.25 3.02 2.41
C ASN A 155 3.79 3.06 2.50
N SER A 156 4.46 1.91 2.53
CA SER A 156 5.91 1.75 2.67
C SER A 156 6.38 0.48 1.93
N GLY A 157 7.65 0.11 2.05
CA GLY A 157 8.14 -1.15 1.51
C GLY A 157 7.51 -2.36 2.20
N ALA A 158 7.16 -3.38 1.42
CA ALA A 158 6.53 -4.59 1.94
C ALA A 158 7.53 -5.63 2.48
N PHE A 159 8.83 -5.49 2.18
CA PHE A 159 9.83 -6.54 2.46
C PHE A 159 10.00 -6.82 3.95
N GLY A 160 9.99 -5.78 4.78
CA GLY A 160 10.04 -5.94 6.24
C GLY A 160 8.86 -6.76 6.75
N ALA A 161 7.65 -6.47 6.26
CA ALA A 161 6.44 -7.17 6.66
C ALA A 161 6.46 -8.62 6.17
N ILE A 162 6.88 -8.87 4.93
CA ILE A 162 7.05 -10.22 4.38
C ILE A 162 8.05 -11.04 5.23
N GLY A 163 9.15 -10.42 5.67
CA GLY A 163 10.11 -11.07 6.57
C GLY A 163 9.50 -11.46 7.91
N GLN A 164 8.72 -10.58 8.53
CA GLN A 164 7.99 -10.85 9.77
C GLN A 164 6.95 -11.96 9.59
N GLN A 165 6.16 -11.91 8.50
CA GLN A 165 5.19 -12.94 8.13
C GLN A 165 5.87 -14.30 7.96
N ALA A 166 7.01 -14.37 7.25
CA ALA A 166 7.77 -15.59 7.07
C ALA A 166 8.27 -16.18 8.40
N ARG A 167 8.68 -15.33 9.35
CA ARG A 167 9.09 -15.76 10.69
C ARG A 167 7.94 -16.36 11.49
N LEU A 168 6.75 -15.76 11.44
CA LEU A 168 5.54 -16.30 12.06
C LEU A 168 5.19 -17.68 11.47
N ILE A 169 5.20 -17.80 10.13
CA ILE A 169 4.97 -19.06 9.42
C ILE A 169 5.95 -20.14 9.88
N ALA A 170 7.26 -19.83 9.87
CA ALA A 170 8.30 -20.76 10.27
C ALA A 170 8.15 -21.22 11.73
N ALA A 171 7.76 -20.31 12.63
CA ALA A 171 7.55 -20.63 14.04
C ALA A 171 6.34 -21.56 14.26
N VAL A 172 5.25 -21.32 13.54
CA VAL A 172 4.06 -22.19 13.55
C VAL A 172 4.38 -23.58 13.00
N LEU A 173 5.09 -23.65 11.87
CA LEU A 173 5.49 -24.92 11.26
C LEU A 173 6.43 -25.73 12.16
N ALA A 174 7.39 -25.07 12.81
CA ALA A 174 8.30 -25.71 13.76
C ALA A 174 7.58 -26.30 14.98
N SER A 175 6.54 -25.60 15.48
CA SER A 175 5.69 -26.11 16.56
C SER A 175 4.89 -27.33 16.10
N LYS A 176 4.29 -27.28 14.90
CA LYS A 176 3.55 -28.43 14.32
C LYS A 176 4.43 -29.66 14.05
N SER A 177 5.71 -29.48 13.74
CA SER A 177 6.63 -30.59 13.50
C SER A 177 7.20 -31.22 14.79
N GLY A 178 6.82 -30.70 15.97
CA GLY A 178 7.33 -31.19 17.25
C GLY A 178 8.79 -30.80 17.51
N LYS A 179 9.30 -29.75 16.85
CA LYS A 179 10.67 -29.28 17.07
C LYS A 179 10.86 -28.91 18.56
N ALA A 180 11.90 -29.47 19.20
CA ALA A 180 12.21 -29.18 20.58
C ALA A 180 12.37 -27.66 20.82
N GLY A 181 11.72 -27.14 21.87
CA GLY A 181 11.70 -25.72 22.20
C GLY A 181 10.76 -24.86 21.34
N ALA A 182 9.95 -25.45 20.45
CA ALA A 182 8.95 -24.71 19.67
C ALA A 182 7.62 -24.48 20.41
N GLY A 183 7.32 -25.26 21.46
CA GLY A 183 6.13 -25.11 22.30
C GLY A 183 4.81 -25.16 21.53
N ASP A 184 3.75 -24.58 22.12
CA ASP A 184 2.37 -24.59 21.58
C ASP A 184 2.08 -23.40 20.65
N ARG A 185 3.11 -22.87 19.97
CA ARG A 185 2.99 -21.68 19.10
C ARG A 185 1.93 -21.86 18.01
N ALA A 186 1.77 -23.06 17.48
CA ALA A 186 0.77 -23.34 16.45
C ALA A 186 -0.66 -23.13 16.98
N ASP A 187 -0.94 -23.61 18.18
CA ASP A 187 -2.27 -23.48 18.81
C ASP A 187 -2.53 -22.05 19.25
N LEU A 188 -1.51 -21.37 19.77
CA LEU A 188 -1.61 -19.97 20.15
C LEU A 188 -1.91 -19.06 18.95
N PHE A 189 -1.17 -19.22 17.85
CA PHE A 189 -1.41 -18.48 16.61
C PHE A 189 -2.80 -18.80 16.03
N ALA A 190 -3.24 -20.06 16.07
CA ALA A 190 -4.56 -20.45 15.59
C ALA A 190 -5.71 -19.82 16.41
N ARG A 191 -5.53 -19.59 17.72
CA ARG A 191 -6.49 -18.85 18.55
C ARG A 191 -6.52 -17.37 18.15
N ARG A 192 -5.37 -16.70 18.09
CA ARG A 192 -5.24 -15.29 17.69
C ARG A 192 -5.86 -15.04 16.30
N LEU A 193 -5.60 -15.94 15.34
CA LEU A 193 -6.16 -15.90 13.99
C LEU A 193 -7.70 -15.88 13.95
N ARG A 194 -8.37 -16.54 14.89
CA ARG A 194 -9.84 -16.59 14.96
C ARG A 194 -10.42 -15.43 15.76
N ASP A 195 -9.80 -15.13 16.89
CA ASP A 195 -10.44 -14.35 17.94
C ASP A 195 -10.07 -12.85 17.87
N ASN A 196 -9.06 -12.49 17.08
CA ASN A 196 -8.62 -11.11 16.98
C ASN A 196 -8.99 -10.46 15.66
N ASP A 197 -9.41 -9.21 15.76
CA ASP A 197 -9.45 -8.28 14.66
C ASP A 197 -8.54 -7.09 14.98
N VAL A 198 -7.68 -6.73 14.03
CA VAL A 198 -6.68 -5.68 14.23
C VAL A 198 -6.95 -4.59 13.21
N ASP A 199 -7.11 -3.36 13.70
CA ASP A 199 -7.24 -2.21 12.82
C ASP A 199 -5.90 -1.90 12.17
N LEU A 200 -5.80 -2.21 10.87
CA LEU A 200 -4.62 -1.94 10.05
C LEU A 200 -4.72 -0.61 9.31
N THR A 201 -5.73 0.22 9.57
CA THR A 201 -5.88 1.51 8.89
C THR A 201 -5.02 2.61 9.50
N GLY A 202 -4.48 2.42 10.71
CA GLY A 202 -3.76 3.48 11.43
C GLY A 202 -4.60 4.73 11.69
N GLY A 203 -5.93 4.62 11.68
CA GLY A 203 -6.86 5.75 11.79
C GLY A 203 -7.05 6.55 10.50
N LEU A 204 -6.55 6.07 9.36
CA LEU A 204 -6.74 6.68 8.04
C LEU A 204 -8.04 6.22 7.41
N LYS A 205 -8.68 7.12 6.64
CA LYS A 205 -9.83 6.78 5.81
C LYS A 205 -9.35 6.25 4.46
N MET A 206 -9.16 4.94 4.37
CA MET A 206 -8.70 4.30 3.12
C MET A 206 -9.74 4.44 2.00
N ASP A 207 -9.24 4.70 0.79
CA ASP A 207 -10.04 4.72 -0.43
C ASP A 207 -10.64 3.33 -0.72
N ARG A 208 -11.90 3.29 -1.17
CA ARG A 208 -12.64 2.02 -1.38
C ARG A 208 -12.54 1.48 -2.80
N SER A 209 -11.75 2.10 -3.68
CA SER A 209 -11.57 1.60 -5.03
C SER A 209 -10.90 0.23 -5.03
N GLU A 210 -11.14 -0.54 -6.10
CA GLU A 210 -10.58 -1.87 -6.27
C GLU A 210 -9.05 -1.91 -6.10
N ARG A 211 -8.37 -0.86 -6.57
CA ARG A 211 -6.92 -0.68 -6.44
C ARG A 211 -6.43 -0.63 -4.98
N HIS A 212 -7.24 -0.15 -4.05
CA HIS A 212 -6.84 0.02 -2.65
C HIS A 212 -7.36 -1.12 -1.76
N ARG A 213 -7.93 -2.17 -2.35
CA ARG A 213 -8.32 -3.37 -1.58
C ARG A 213 -7.07 -4.00 -0.97
N GLY A 214 -7.13 -4.29 0.32
CA GLY A 214 -6.01 -4.84 1.08
C GLY A 214 -4.87 -3.85 1.34
N TYR A 215 -5.11 -2.55 1.12
CA TYR A 215 -4.17 -1.50 1.51
C TYR A 215 -4.18 -1.31 3.04
N VAL A 216 -3.00 -1.30 3.64
CA VAL A 216 -2.82 -1.18 5.09
C VAL A 216 -1.76 -0.14 5.44
N ASP A 217 -1.90 0.47 6.62
CA ASP A 217 -0.87 1.33 7.19
C ASP A 217 0.32 0.47 7.66
N SER A 218 1.53 0.82 7.22
CA SER A 218 2.74 0.07 7.51
C SER A 218 3.08 0.07 8.99
N HIS A 219 2.88 1.19 9.71
CA HIS A 219 3.14 1.24 11.15
C HIS A 219 2.17 0.33 11.92
N ALA A 220 0.88 0.39 11.59
CA ALA A 220 -0.13 -0.48 12.19
C ALA A 220 0.17 -1.97 11.90
N LEU A 221 0.53 -2.30 10.67
CA LEU A 221 0.88 -3.67 10.28
C LEU A 221 2.12 -4.18 11.01
N HIS A 222 3.20 -3.41 11.05
CA HIS A 222 4.43 -3.80 11.74
C HIS A 222 4.24 -3.92 13.25
N ALA A 223 3.45 -3.04 13.86
CA ALA A 223 3.10 -3.15 15.27
C ALA A 223 2.34 -4.44 15.56
N ALA A 224 1.35 -4.78 14.72
CA ALA A 224 0.57 -6.00 14.84
C ALA A 224 1.40 -7.28 14.63
N LEU A 225 2.28 -7.29 13.61
CA LEU A 225 3.18 -8.40 13.36
C LEU A 225 4.22 -8.57 14.49
N ALA A 226 4.71 -7.47 15.05
CA ALA A 226 5.60 -7.49 16.21
C ALA A 226 4.92 -8.06 17.47
N ASP A 227 3.66 -7.67 17.73
CA ASP A 227 2.85 -8.22 18.82
C ASP A 227 2.68 -9.74 18.67
N GLU A 228 2.35 -10.23 17.46
CA GLU A 228 2.27 -11.67 17.19
C GLU A 228 3.60 -12.39 17.43
N LEU A 229 4.72 -11.81 16.99
CA LEU A 229 6.05 -12.38 17.23
C LEU A 229 6.34 -12.49 18.74
N GLU A 230 6.05 -11.44 19.51
CA GLU A 230 6.27 -11.42 20.96
C GLU A 230 5.37 -12.41 21.70
N VAL A 231 4.10 -12.53 21.31
CA VAL A 231 3.15 -13.51 21.85
C VAL A 231 3.65 -14.95 21.60
N LEU A 232 4.29 -15.22 20.46
CA LEU A 232 4.92 -16.51 20.17
C LEU A 232 6.30 -16.69 20.83
N GLY A 233 6.75 -15.73 21.64
CA GLY A 233 8.04 -15.77 22.33
C GLY A 233 9.25 -15.59 21.41
N LEU A 234 9.10 -14.79 20.35
CA LEU A 234 10.15 -14.45 19.40
C LEU A 234 10.59 -12.98 19.59
N ASP A 235 11.88 -12.69 19.38
CA ASP A 235 12.40 -11.32 19.52
C ASP A 235 11.95 -10.44 18.35
N ALA A 236 11.11 -9.44 18.64
CA ALA A 236 10.62 -8.46 17.68
C ALA A 236 11.47 -7.17 17.59
N ARG A 237 12.58 -7.06 18.33
CA ARG A 237 13.40 -5.84 18.36
C ARG A 237 14.02 -5.47 17.01
N ARG A 238 14.43 -6.48 16.22
CA ARG A 238 14.92 -6.27 14.84
C ARG A 238 13.83 -5.75 13.91
N ASP A 239 12.59 -6.09 14.21
CA ASP A 239 11.43 -5.90 13.33
C ASP A 239 10.77 -4.54 13.51
N ARG A 240 10.91 -3.92 14.69
CA ARG A 240 10.43 -2.55 14.97
C ARG A 240 11.27 -1.44 14.31
N LEU A 241 12.55 -1.70 14.08
CA LEU A 241 13.51 -0.69 13.57
C LEU A 241 13.87 -0.89 12.09
N GLY A 242 13.88 -2.14 11.59
CA GLY A 242 14.22 -2.45 10.20
C GLY A 242 13.03 -2.56 9.24
N GLY A 243 11.79 -2.66 9.76
CA GLY A 243 10.60 -2.91 8.93
C GLY A 243 10.23 -1.75 8.01
N LEU A 244 10.47 -0.52 8.45
CA LEU A 244 10.08 0.70 7.74
C LEU A 244 11.15 1.22 6.76
N ALA A 245 12.36 0.64 6.79
CA ALA A 245 13.52 1.07 6.01
C ALA A 245 13.90 0.08 4.89
N GLY A 246 13.02 -0.90 4.61
CA GLY A 246 13.22 -1.95 3.60
C GLY A 246 12.49 -1.69 2.30
#